data_AF-A0A2R6KZI4-F1
#
_entry.id   AF-A0A2R6KZI4-F1
#
_cell.length_a   1.000
_cell.length_b   1.000
_cell.length_c   1.000
_cell.angle_alpha   90.00
_cell.angle_beta   90.00
_cell.angle_gamma   90.00
#
_symmetry.space_group_name_H-M   'P 1'
#
loop_
_entity.id
_entity.type
_entity.pdbx_description
1 polymer ?
#
loop_
_entity_poly.entity_id
_entity_poly.type
_entity_poly.pdbx_seq_one_letter_code
_entity_poly.pdbx_strand_id
1 'polypeptide(L)'
;MKDTESIRSKLERFERTKERLLESLEADKVPDENLAETYLRIGNKYHAIGLYRMALEDCTDARSDFEQSAEWYHKGVRETRRRRDDPSDDFVGGVRLLKYLYSAVLTGDTAVIEQATEAAVETHKSHYERSSTIYRYHLLQGLAAILQDTGTQRLQLEELQTTLKGVSEEHQHYFGALGQALTGIVDHDGETFSDGVDQFLEWHEDNVDFETKTS
;
A
#
# COMPACT_ATOMS: atom_id res chain seq x y z
N MET A 1 -7.93 -18.25 19.64
CA MET A 1 -8.43 -17.01 20.26
C MET A 1 -7.38 -15.95 19.97
N LYS A 2 -7.63 -15.03 19.03
CA LYS A 2 -6.67 -13.94 18.73
C LYS A 2 -6.39 -13.21 20.04
N ASP A 3 -5.13 -12.96 20.36
CA ASP A 3 -4.75 -12.26 21.59
C ASP A 3 -5.09 -10.77 21.44
N THR A 4 -6.35 -10.43 21.74
CA THR A 4 -6.91 -9.07 21.62
C THR A 4 -6.09 -8.05 22.40
N GLU A 5 -5.45 -8.46 23.50
CA GLU A 5 -4.63 -7.58 24.33
C GLU A 5 -3.31 -7.23 23.62
N SER A 6 -2.68 -8.22 22.98
CA SER A 6 -1.53 -7.99 22.11
C SER A 6 -1.87 -7.05 20.95
N ILE A 7 -3.03 -7.23 20.30
CA ILE A 7 -3.50 -6.35 19.22
C ILE A 7 -3.68 -4.90 19.70
N ARG A 8 -4.32 -4.68 20.84
CA ARG A 8 -4.51 -3.34 21.42
C ARG A 8 -3.17 -2.67 21.77
N SER A 9 -2.24 -3.41 22.35
CA SER A 9 -0.90 -2.90 22.68
C SER A 9 -0.13 -2.45 21.43
N LYS A 10 -0.22 -3.22 20.33
CA LYS A 10 0.35 -2.83 19.03
C LYS A 10 -0.33 -1.57 18.49
N LEU A 11 -1.67 -1.51 18.50
CA LEU A 11 -2.46 -0.35 18.07
C LEU A 11 -2.02 0.94 18.79
N GLU A 12 -1.96 0.93 20.12
CA GLU A 12 -1.54 2.08 20.93
C GLU A 12 -0.09 2.53 20.63
N ARG A 13 0.80 1.58 20.30
CA ARG A 13 2.17 1.91 19.88
C ARG A 13 2.19 2.62 18.53
N PHE A 14 1.37 2.18 17.58
CA PHE A 14 1.26 2.80 16.27
C PHE A 14 0.62 4.19 16.35
N GLU A 15 -0.42 4.37 17.18
CA GLU A 15 -1.06 5.66 17.44
C GLU A 15 -0.08 6.68 18.02
N ARG A 16 0.67 6.31 19.07
CA ARG A 16 1.71 7.19 19.64
C ARG A 16 2.80 7.57 18.64
N THR A 17 3.18 6.63 17.77
CA THR A 17 4.20 6.91 16.75
C THR A 17 3.67 7.84 15.67
N LYS A 18 2.41 7.66 15.24
CA LYS A 18 1.70 8.55 14.32
C LYS A 18 1.68 9.98 14.86
N GLU A 19 1.24 10.16 16.11
CA GLU A 19 1.14 11.48 16.76
C GLU A 19 2.48 12.20 16.75
N ARG A 20 3.57 11.54 17.15
CA ARG A 20 4.92 12.15 17.13
C ARG A 20 5.38 12.59 15.74
N LEU A 21 5.03 11.83 14.70
CA LEU A 21 5.36 12.19 13.32
C LEU A 21 4.56 13.42 12.88
N LEU A 22 3.26 13.47 13.21
CA LEU A 22 2.40 14.61 12.93
C LEU A 22 2.91 15.87 13.65
N GLU A 23 3.21 15.79 14.95
CA GLU A 23 3.78 16.90 15.72
C GLU A 23 5.10 17.42 15.12
N SER A 24 5.94 16.51 14.62
CA SER A 24 7.22 16.89 13.99
C SER A 24 7.00 17.63 12.68
N LEU A 25 5.99 17.22 11.90
CA LEU A 25 5.61 17.86 10.65
C LEU A 25 4.96 19.22 10.90
N GLU A 26 4.02 19.32 11.85
CA GLU A 26 3.33 20.56 12.21
C GLU A 26 4.27 21.61 12.80
N ALA A 27 5.29 21.19 13.55
CA ALA A 27 6.30 22.07 14.11
C ALA A 27 7.39 22.47 13.10
N ASP A 28 7.23 22.12 11.81
CA ASP A 28 8.20 22.39 10.74
C ASP A 28 9.62 21.89 11.05
N LYS A 29 9.70 20.74 11.75
CA LYS A 29 10.97 20.10 12.15
C LYS A 29 11.47 19.09 11.14
N VAL A 30 10.73 18.88 10.05
CA VAL A 30 11.06 17.92 9.00
C VAL A 30 11.78 18.70 7.90
N PRO A 31 13.10 18.47 7.70
CA PRO A 31 13.81 19.08 6.58
C PRO A 31 13.10 18.75 5.28
N ASP A 32 13.13 19.68 4.33
CA ASP A 32 12.49 19.51 3.03
C ASP A 32 12.84 18.12 2.50
N GLU A 33 14.11 17.76 2.29
CA GLU A 33 14.55 16.47 1.75
C GLU A 33 13.88 15.21 2.35
N ASN A 34 13.37 15.28 3.59
CA ASN A 34 12.71 14.20 4.30
C ASN A 34 11.17 14.22 4.29
N LEU A 35 10.53 15.23 3.68
CA LEU A 35 9.07 15.37 3.65
C LEU A 35 8.36 14.17 3.00
N ALA A 36 8.80 13.74 1.80
CA ALA A 36 8.19 12.61 1.11
C ALA A 36 8.24 11.31 1.94
N GLU A 37 9.36 11.10 2.64
CA GLU A 37 9.54 9.95 3.52
C GLU A 37 8.71 10.07 4.80
N THR A 38 8.59 11.27 5.35
CA THR A 38 7.74 11.51 6.52
C THR A 38 6.27 11.28 6.21
N TYR A 39 5.78 11.72 5.05
CA TYR A 39 4.43 11.43 4.59
C TYR A 39 4.19 9.93 4.44
N LEU A 40 5.15 9.19 3.86
CA LEU A 40 5.07 7.74 3.75
C LEU A 40 4.98 7.08 5.14
N ARG A 41 5.82 7.50 6.09
CA ARG A 41 5.83 6.96 7.44
C ARG A 41 4.50 7.21 8.15
N ILE A 42 3.91 8.40 8.00
CA ILE A 42 2.58 8.70 8.56
C ILE A 42 1.51 7.79 7.90
N GLY A 43 1.54 7.66 6.57
CA GLY A 43 0.64 6.78 5.82
C GLY A 43 0.73 5.32 6.29
N ASN A 44 1.95 4.80 6.54
CA ASN A 44 2.15 3.46 7.09
C ASN A 44 1.51 3.32 8.47
N LYS A 45 1.58 4.34 9.33
CA LYS A 45 0.97 4.27 10.66
C LYS A 45 -0.54 4.21 10.59
N TYR A 46 -1.15 5.08 9.78
CA TYR A 46 -2.59 5.00 9.54
C TYR A 46 -3.01 3.65 8.95
N HIS A 47 -2.27 3.12 7.97
CA HIS A 47 -2.55 1.81 7.38
C HIS A 47 -2.57 0.71 8.46
N ALA A 48 -1.50 0.62 9.26
CA ALA A 48 -1.38 -0.37 10.32
C ALA A 48 -2.48 -0.22 11.39
N ILE A 49 -2.80 1.02 11.79
CA ILE A 49 -3.91 1.31 12.72
C ILE A 49 -5.22 0.78 12.14
N GLY A 50 -5.52 1.06 10.88
CA GLY A 50 -6.72 0.57 10.21
C GLY A 50 -6.80 -0.96 10.19
N LEU A 51 -5.69 -1.64 9.89
CA LEU A 51 -5.62 -3.11 9.93
C LEU A 51 -5.89 -3.67 11.34
N TYR A 52 -5.30 -3.07 12.39
CA TYR A 52 -5.53 -3.51 13.76
C TYR A 52 -6.96 -3.21 14.25
N ARG A 53 -7.55 -2.07 13.87
CA ARG A 53 -8.95 -1.76 14.17
C ARG A 53 -9.91 -2.72 13.49
N MET A 54 -9.65 -3.06 12.22
CA MET A 54 -10.40 -4.10 11.51
C MET A 54 -10.26 -5.47 12.20
N ALA A 55 -9.07 -5.83 12.69
CA ALA A 55 -8.85 -7.06 13.46
C ALA A 55 -9.56 -7.07 14.82
N LEU A 56 -9.89 -5.89 15.37
CA LEU A 56 -10.74 -5.69 16.54
C LEU A 56 -12.23 -5.54 16.20
N GLU A 57 -12.61 -5.76 14.94
CA GLU A 57 -13.97 -5.60 14.41
C GLU A 57 -14.50 -4.15 14.43
N ASP A 58 -13.61 -3.16 14.54
CA ASP A 58 -13.95 -1.73 14.47
C ASP A 58 -13.82 -1.18 13.03
N CYS A 59 -14.73 -1.63 12.17
CA CYS A 59 -14.66 -1.39 10.73
C CYS A 59 -14.90 0.08 10.33
N THR A 60 -15.61 0.87 11.13
CA THR A 60 -15.90 2.27 10.79
C THR A 60 -14.65 3.11 10.96
N ASP A 61 -14.00 2.98 12.12
CA ASP A 61 -12.75 3.67 12.40
C ASP A 61 -11.63 3.17 11.49
N ALA A 62 -11.59 1.87 11.20
CA ALA A 62 -10.61 1.31 10.26
C ALA A 62 -10.68 1.96 8.87
N ARG A 63 -11.88 2.22 8.33
CA ARG A 63 -12.04 2.91 7.04
C ARG A 63 -11.52 4.33 7.09
N SER A 64 -11.81 5.07 8.15
CA SER A 64 -11.28 6.42 8.33
C SER A 64 -9.74 6.42 8.37
N ASP A 65 -9.14 5.43 9.02
CA ASP A 65 -7.69 5.28 9.03
C ASP A 65 -7.13 4.92 7.64
N PHE A 66 -7.82 4.10 6.84
CA PHE A 66 -7.41 3.83 5.46
C PHE A 66 -7.52 5.07 4.57
N GLU A 67 -8.54 5.90 4.75
CA GLU A 67 -8.67 7.19 4.02
C GLU A 67 -7.50 8.11 4.34
N GLN A 68 -7.18 8.27 5.62
CA GLN A 68 -6.01 9.03 6.05
C GLN A 68 -4.72 8.45 5.48
N SER A 69 -4.57 7.11 5.53
CA SER A 69 -3.42 6.43 4.95
C SER A 69 -3.25 6.75 3.46
N ALA A 70 -4.33 6.63 2.69
CA ALA A 70 -4.35 6.93 1.26
C ALA A 70 -3.98 8.40 0.99
N GLU A 71 -4.51 9.35 1.78
CA GLU A 71 -4.18 10.78 1.66
C GLU A 71 -2.68 11.04 1.90
N TRP A 72 -2.10 10.46 2.94
CA TRP A 72 -0.68 10.63 3.26
C TRP A 72 0.23 10.00 2.21
N TYR A 73 -0.12 8.83 1.69
CA TYR A 73 0.61 8.25 0.58
C TYR A 73 0.52 9.10 -0.68
N HIS A 74 -0.65 9.66 -0.99
CA HIS A 74 -0.81 10.57 -2.11
C HIS A 74 0.08 11.82 -1.96
N LYS A 75 0.15 12.42 -0.76
CA LYS A 75 1.10 13.50 -0.46
C LYS A 75 2.55 13.08 -0.69
N GLY A 76 2.94 11.88 -0.24
CA GLY A 76 4.27 11.32 -0.49
C GLY A 76 4.59 11.13 -1.97
N VAL A 77 3.64 10.63 -2.77
CA VAL A 77 3.76 10.49 -4.22
C VAL A 77 3.93 11.86 -4.89
N ARG A 78 3.10 12.84 -4.52
CA ARG A 78 3.20 14.21 -5.06
C ARG A 78 4.52 14.87 -4.72
N GLU A 79 4.98 14.73 -3.49
CA GLU A 79 6.24 15.35 -3.05
C GLU A 79 7.46 14.71 -3.73
N THR A 80 7.44 13.38 -3.90
CA THR A 80 8.47 12.68 -4.68
C THR A 80 8.51 13.19 -6.12
N ARG A 81 7.33 13.43 -6.74
CA ARG A 81 7.25 13.99 -8.09
C ARG A 81 7.71 15.44 -8.17
N ARG A 82 7.35 16.27 -7.17
CA ARG A 82 7.75 17.69 -7.11
C ARG A 82 9.27 17.85 -7.14
N ARG A 83 9.99 16.91 -6.53
CA ARG A 83 11.45 16.91 -6.43
C ARG A 83 12.20 16.27 -7.59
N ARG A 84 11.50 15.72 -8.58
CA ARG A 84 12.15 15.02 -9.69
C ARG A 84 13.03 15.97 -10.50
N ASP A 85 14.32 15.97 -10.18
CA ASP A 85 15.42 16.30 -11.07
C ASP A 85 16.23 15.04 -11.47
N ASP A 86 16.06 13.88 -10.80
CA ASP A 86 16.82 12.65 -11.07
C ASP A 86 15.94 11.36 -11.15
N PRO A 87 15.93 10.63 -12.30
CA PRO A 87 15.29 9.33 -12.50
C PRO A 87 15.99 8.13 -11.80
N SER A 88 16.88 8.37 -10.84
CA SER A 88 17.46 7.31 -9.99
C SER A 88 16.62 7.01 -8.74
N ASP A 89 15.76 7.93 -8.29
CA ASP A 89 14.90 7.82 -7.08
C ASP A 89 13.58 7.05 -7.31
N ASP A 90 13.46 6.39 -8.46
CA ASP A 90 12.24 5.77 -8.98
C ASP A 90 11.80 4.49 -8.24
N PHE A 91 12.72 3.82 -7.54
CA PHE A 91 12.36 2.70 -6.66
C PHE A 91 11.42 3.15 -5.54
N VAL A 92 11.69 4.34 -4.97
CA VAL A 92 10.96 4.84 -3.82
C VAL A 92 9.60 5.40 -4.22
N GLY A 93 9.50 6.03 -5.39
CA GLY A 93 8.22 6.43 -5.99
C GLY A 93 7.27 5.24 -6.27
N GLY A 94 7.80 4.14 -6.79
CA GLY A 94 7.02 2.92 -7.05
C GLY A 94 6.49 2.24 -5.78
N VAL A 95 7.29 2.19 -4.70
CA VAL A 95 6.82 1.67 -3.39
C VAL A 95 5.71 2.54 -2.81
N ARG A 96 5.87 3.87 -2.86
CA ARG A 96 4.88 4.81 -2.33
C ARG A 96 3.54 4.71 -3.07
N LEU A 97 3.59 4.64 -4.40
CA LEU A 97 2.39 4.50 -5.23
C LEU A 97 1.66 3.18 -4.97
N LEU A 98 2.41 2.10 -4.81
CA LEU A 98 1.86 0.80 -4.49
C LEU A 98 1.10 0.82 -3.15
N LYS A 99 1.71 1.40 -2.11
CA LYS A 99 1.07 1.59 -0.80
C LYS A 99 -0.17 2.48 -0.87
N TYR A 100 -0.15 3.51 -1.72
CA TYR A 100 -1.31 4.36 -1.99
C TYR A 100 -2.48 3.54 -2.54
N LEU A 101 -2.26 2.74 -3.58
CA LEU A 101 -3.32 1.97 -4.23
C LEU A 101 -3.98 0.96 -3.29
N TYR A 102 -3.21 0.21 -2.50
CA TYR A 102 -3.82 -0.73 -1.56
C TYR A 102 -4.64 -0.04 -0.49
N SER A 103 -4.15 1.08 0.03
CA SER A 103 -4.91 1.84 1.03
C SER A 103 -6.16 2.46 0.43
N ALA A 104 -6.09 2.93 -0.82
CA ALA A 104 -7.24 3.44 -1.56
C ALA A 104 -8.33 2.37 -1.69
N VAL A 105 -7.99 1.13 -2.04
CA VAL A 105 -8.97 0.02 -2.10
C VAL A 105 -9.66 -0.21 -0.75
N LEU A 106 -8.89 -0.18 0.34
CA LEU A 106 -9.41 -0.43 1.70
C LEU A 106 -10.32 0.70 2.23
N THR A 107 -10.29 1.89 1.62
CA THR A 107 -11.26 2.95 1.95
C THR A 107 -12.69 2.60 1.55
N GLY A 108 -12.86 1.85 0.46
CA GLY A 108 -14.15 1.67 -0.20
C GLY A 108 -14.70 2.93 -0.89
N ASP A 109 -13.94 4.03 -0.95
CA ASP A 109 -14.29 5.27 -1.66
C ASP A 109 -13.77 5.22 -3.10
N THR A 110 -14.71 5.19 -4.05
CA THR A 110 -14.42 5.14 -5.48
C THR A 110 -13.60 6.34 -5.97
N ALA A 111 -13.77 7.53 -5.39
CA ALA A 111 -13.01 8.71 -5.82
C ALA A 111 -11.53 8.61 -5.41
N VAL A 112 -11.26 8.09 -4.20
CA VAL A 112 -9.88 7.86 -3.73
C VAL A 112 -9.19 6.77 -4.55
N ILE A 113 -9.95 5.73 -4.87
CA ILE A 113 -9.57 4.62 -5.74
C ILE A 113 -9.21 5.11 -7.17
N GLU A 114 -10.06 5.92 -7.77
CA GLU A 114 -9.84 6.50 -9.11
C GLU A 114 -8.59 7.39 -9.10
N GLN A 115 -8.45 8.26 -8.10
CA GLN A 115 -7.29 9.15 -7.96
C GLN A 115 -5.97 8.37 -7.82
N ALA A 116 -5.97 7.30 -7.01
CA ALA A 116 -4.80 6.43 -6.87
C ALA A 116 -4.46 5.73 -8.19
N THR A 117 -5.49 5.34 -8.93
CA THR A 117 -5.34 4.70 -10.24
C THR A 117 -4.77 5.65 -11.27
N GLU A 118 -5.27 6.89 -11.36
CA GLU A 118 -4.73 7.91 -12.25
C GLU A 118 -3.26 8.18 -11.97
N ALA A 119 -2.90 8.34 -10.68
CA ALA A 119 -1.51 8.50 -10.27
C ALA A 119 -0.66 7.29 -10.70
N ALA A 120 -1.22 6.08 -10.71
CA ALA A 120 -0.50 4.90 -11.15
C ALA A 120 -0.24 4.87 -12.65
N VAL A 121 -1.27 5.17 -13.45
CA VAL A 121 -1.17 5.24 -14.92
C VAL A 121 -0.19 6.34 -15.37
N GLU A 122 -0.19 7.49 -14.70
CA GLU A 122 0.78 8.56 -14.98
C GLU A 122 2.22 8.14 -14.69
N THR A 123 2.44 7.47 -13.55
CA THR A 123 3.77 6.98 -13.17
C THR A 123 4.26 5.93 -14.17
N HIS A 124 3.37 5.05 -14.61
CA HIS A 124 3.61 4.02 -15.60
C HIS A 124 4.09 4.56 -16.94
N LYS A 125 3.43 5.61 -17.49
CA LYS A 125 3.84 6.22 -18.78
C LYS A 125 5.29 6.69 -18.80
N SER A 126 5.87 6.94 -17.63
CA SER A 126 7.26 7.38 -17.50
C SER A 126 8.30 6.26 -17.33
N HIS A 127 7.92 4.99 -17.09
CA HIS A 127 8.85 3.97 -16.55
C HIS A 127 8.59 2.53 -17.00
N TYR A 128 9.36 2.04 -17.99
CA TYR A 128 9.28 0.63 -18.46
C TYR A 128 10.61 -0.17 -18.34
N GLU A 129 11.75 0.44 -18.00
CA GLU A 129 13.06 -0.16 -18.35
C GLU A 129 13.83 -0.95 -17.26
N ARG A 130 13.30 -1.18 -16.05
CA ARG A 130 14.05 -1.88 -14.97
C ARG A 130 13.35 -3.14 -14.43
N SER A 131 14.04 -4.28 -14.49
CA SER A 131 13.53 -5.63 -14.19
C SER A 131 12.96 -5.84 -12.78
N SER A 132 13.52 -5.22 -11.75
CA SER A 132 13.00 -5.29 -10.37
C SER A 132 11.69 -4.51 -10.15
N THR A 133 11.29 -3.71 -11.14
CA THR A 133 10.07 -2.88 -11.11
C THR A 133 8.92 -3.51 -11.88
N ILE A 134 9.18 -4.56 -12.67
CA ILE A 134 8.21 -5.15 -13.61
C ILE A 134 7.03 -5.83 -12.89
N TYR A 135 7.26 -6.55 -11.78
CA TYR A 135 6.14 -7.15 -11.05
C TYR A 135 5.29 -6.09 -10.35
N ARG A 136 5.90 -5.03 -9.80
CA ARG A 136 5.17 -3.87 -9.24
C ARG A 136 4.37 -3.18 -10.34
N TYR A 137 4.94 -3.07 -11.53
CA TYR A 137 4.27 -2.54 -12.70
C TYR A 137 2.99 -3.32 -13.04
N HIS A 138 3.06 -4.66 -13.18
CA HIS A 138 1.88 -5.46 -13.53
C HIS A 138 0.84 -5.47 -12.42
N LEU A 139 1.29 -5.40 -11.17
CA LEU A 139 0.43 -5.26 -10.01
C LEU A 139 -0.31 -3.93 -9.96
N LEU A 140 0.39 -2.82 -10.20
CA LEU A 140 -0.18 -1.48 -10.31
C LEU A 140 -1.18 -1.41 -11.47
N GLN A 141 -0.87 -2.01 -12.62
CA GLN A 141 -1.76 -2.09 -13.78
C GLN A 141 -2.98 -2.99 -13.53
N GLY A 142 -2.80 -4.12 -12.84
CA GLY A 142 -3.89 -5.00 -12.45
C GLY A 142 -4.85 -4.31 -11.48
N LEU A 143 -4.32 -3.65 -10.45
CA LEU A 143 -5.10 -2.82 -9.54
C LEU A 143 -5.86 -1.73 -10.29
N ALA A 144 -5.17 -0.96 -11.13
CA ALA A 144 -5.77 0.08 -11.94
C ALA A 144 -6.93 -0.44 -12.80
N ALA A 145 -6.69 -1.55 -13.51
CA ALA A 145 -7.69 -2.18 -14.37
C ALA A 145 -8.91 -2.69 -13.58
N ILE A 146 -8.70 -3.25 -12.39
CA ILE A 146 -9.78 -3.72 -11.51
C ILE A 146 -10.63 -2.54 -11.04
N LEU A 147 -9.99 -1.45 -10.65
CA LEU A 147 -10.67 -0.27 -10.11
C LEU A 147 -11.39 0.54 -11.17
N GLN A 148 -10.88 0.57 -12.40
CA GLN A 148 -11.47 1.31 -13.52
C GLN A 148 -12.41 0.46 -14.39
N ASP A 149 -12.64 -0.81 -14.04
CA ASP A 149 -13.40 -1.77 -14.83
C ASP A 149 -13.04 -1.78 -16.33
N THR A 150 -11.74 -1.83 -16.64
CA THR A 150 -11.26 -1.66 -18.03
C THR A 150 -11.41 -2.91 -18.89
N GLY A 151 -11.89 -4.02 -18.33
CA GLY A 151 -11.97 -5.32 -19.00
C GLY A 151 -10.62 -6.05 -19.17
N THR A 152 -9.52 -5.48 -18.69
CA THR A 152 -8.16 -6.05 -18.78
C THR A 152 -7.67 -6.68 -17.48
N GLN A 153 -8.55 -6.80 -16.47
CA GLN A 153 -8.21 -7.23 -15.11
C GLN A 153 -7.52 -8.60 -15.09
N ARG A 154 -8.13 -9.60 -15.73
CA ARG A 154 -7.62 -10.99 -15.75
C ARG A 154 -6.25 -11.08 -16.40
N LEU A 155 -6.05 -10.41 -17.53
CA LEU A 155 -4.76 -10.39 -18.22
C LEU A 155 -3.65 -9.84 -17.32
N GLN A 156 -3.92 -8.74 -16.62
CA GLN A 156 -2.92 -8.13 -15.73
C GLN A 156 -2.65 -8.98 -14.48
N LEU A 157 -3.67 -9.68 -13.94
CA LEU A 157 -3.47 -10.63 -12.85
C LEU A 157 -2.67 -11.87 -13.28
N GLU A 158 -2.90 -12.39 -14.50
CA GLU A 158 -2.12 -13.49 -15.07
C GLU A 158 -0.66 -13.10 -15.34
N GLU A 159 -0.42 -11.88 -15.84
CA GLU A 159 0.91 -11.31 -16.03
C GLU A 159 1.62 -11.11 -14.69
N LEU A 160 0.91 -10.64 -13.66
CA LEU A 160 1.43 -10.54 -12.30
C LEU A 160 1.89 -11.90 -11.78
N GLN A 161 1.02 -12.91 -11.80
CA GLN A 161 1.35 -14.27 -11.34
C GLN A 161 2.53 -14.87 -12.10
N THR A 162 2.61 -14.62 -13.42
CA THR A 162 3.73 -15.06 -14.25
C THR A 162 5.04 -14.38 -13.85
N THR A 163 4.99 -13.06 -13.61
CA THR A 163 6.16 -12.28 -13.22
C THR A 163 6.64 -12.64 -11.80
N LEU A 164 5.71 -12.95 -10.89
CA LEU A 164 6.05 -13.33 -9.52
C LEU A 164 6.89 -14.61 -9.44
N LYS A 165 6.76 -15.56 -10.37
CA LYS A 165 7.57 -16.79 -10.39
C LYS A 165 9.09 -16.53 -10.45
N GLY A 166 9.51 -15.34 -10.88
CA GLY A 166 10.92 -14.95 -10.99
C GLY A 166 11.45 -14.09 -9.83
N VAL A 167 10.64 -13.77 -8.81
CA VAL A 167 11.07 -12.92 -7.68
C VAL A 167 11.31 -13.72 -6.41
N SER A 168 11.87 -13.10 -5.36
CA SER A 168 12.12 -13.77 -4.08
C SER A 168 10.82 -14.28 -3.44
N GLU A 169 10.91 -15.37 -2.67
CA GLU A 169 9.77 -15.98 -1.96
C GLU A 169 9.00 -14.95 -1.11
N GLU A 170 9.70 -14.01 -0.49
CA GLU A 170 9.11 -12.93 0.28
C GLU A 170 8.20 -12.02 -0.56
N HIS A 171 8.66 -11.61 -1.74
CA HIS A 171 7.85 -10.81 -2.67
C HIS A 171 6.72 -11.66 -3.28
N GLN A 172 6.96 -12.95 -3.54
CA GLN A 172 5.92 -13.87 -3.99
C GLN A 172 4.80 -14.00 -2.96
N HIS A 173 5.14 -14.08 -1.68
CA HIS A 173 4.16 -14.17 -0.60
C HIS A 173 3.33 -12.88 -0.52
N TYR A 174 3.98 -11.71 -0.39
CA TYR A 174 3.29 -10.43 -0.27
C TYR A 174 2.41 -10.11 -1.47
N PHE A 175 2.99 -10.19 -2.68
CA PHE A 175 2.27 -9.84 -3.90
C PHE A 175 1.34 -10.95 -4.40
N GLY A 176 1.61 -12.19 -4.03
CA GLY A 176 0.71 -13.32 -4.25
C GLY A 176 -0.55 -13.19 -3.41
N ALA A 177 -0.42 -12.87 -2.12
CA ALA A 177 -1.55 -12.62 -1.23
C ALA A 177 -2.45 -11.48 -1.76
N LEU A 178 -1.83 -10.37 -2.21
CA LEU A 178 -2.54 -9.28 -2.86
C LEU A 178 -3.17 -9.69 -4.18
N GLY A 179 -2.46 -10.43 -5.04
CA GLY A 179 -3.01 -10.96 -6.28
C GLY A 179 -4.20 -11.89 -6.05
N GLN A 180 -4.16 -12.69 -4.98
CA GLN A 180 -5.25 -13.56 -4.56
C GLN A 180 -6.46 -12.75 -4.08
N ALA A 181 -6.25 -11.74 -3.22
CA ALA A 181 -7.32 -10.84 -2.82
C ALA A 181 -8.00 -10.17 -4.02
N LEU A 182 -7.20 -9.68 -4.97
CA LEU A 182 -7.69 -9.08 -6.21
C LEU A 182 -8.41 -10.07 -7.14
N THR A 183 -7.97 -11.32 -7.17
CA THR A 183 -8.65 -12.40 -7.90
C THR A 183 -10.03 -12.65 -7.29
N GLY A 184 -10.13 -12.71 -5.96
CA GLY A 184 -11.41 -12.83 -5.27
C GLY A 184 -12.37 -11.68 -5.60
N ILE A 185 -11.86 -10.45 -5.74
CA ILE A 185 -12.68 -9.31 -6.20
C ILE A 185 -13.18 -9.51 -7.63
N VAL A 186 -12.29 -9.87 -8.57
CA VAL A 186 -12.62 -10.06 -9.99
C VAL A 186 -13.58 -11.22 -10.22
N ASP A 187 -13.42 -12.30 -9.46
CA ASP A 187 -14.24 -13.52 -9.59
C ASP A 187 -15.49 -13.49 -8.71
N HIS A 188 -15.69 -12.41 -7.93
CA HIS A 188 -16.74 -12.30 -6.91
C HIS A 188 -16.72 -13.46 -5.89
N ASP A 189 -15.52 -13.91 -5.54
CA ASP A 189 -15.25 -14.97 -4.57
C ASP A 189 -14.74 -14.38 -3.25
N GLY A 190 -15.64 -14.32 -2.26
CA GLY A 190 -15.37 -13.80 -0.94
C GLY A 190 -14.39 -14.64 -0.10
N GLU A 191 -14.31 -15.95 -0.36
CA GLU A 191 -13.38 -16.84 0.34
C GLU A 191 -11.95 -16.59 -0.16
N THR A 192 -11.77 -16.57 -1.48
CA THR A 192 -10.49 -16.21 -2.11
C THR A 192 -10.03 -14.80 -1.72
N PHE A 193 -10.96 -13.84 -1.61
CA PHE A 193 -10.65 -12.50 -1.11
C PHE A 193 -10.14 -12.53 0.33
N SER A 194 -10.88 -13.20 1.23
CA SER A 194 -10.52 -13.28 2.66
C SER A 194 -9.16 -13.95 2.85
N ASP A 195 -8.91 -15.06 2.17
CA ASP A 195 -7.65 -15.79 2.27
C ASP A 195 -6.46 -14.96 1.78
N GLY A 196 -6.66 -14.15 0.73
CA GLY A 196 -5.63 -13.23 0.24
C GLY A 196 -5.34 -12.09 1.23
N VAL A 197 -6.38 -11.56 1.88
CA VAL A 197 -6.22 -10.55 2.93
C VAL A 197 -5.52 -11.16 4.16
N ASP A 198 -5.91 -12.35 4.60
CA ASP A 198 -5.30 -13.00 5.77
C ASP A 198 -3.82 -13.30 5.54
N GLN A 199 -3.45 -13.85 4.38
CA GLN A 199 -2.04 -14.06 4.01
C GLN A 199 -1.24 -12.76 3.95
N PHE A 200 -1.85 -11.68 3.45
CA PHE A 200 -1.20 -10.36 3.41
C PHE A 200 -0.93 -9.85 4.83
N LEU A 201 -1.89 -10.02 5.74
CA LEU A 201 -1.76 -9.63 7.14
C LEU A 201 -0.72 -10.45 7.87
N GLU A 202 -0.72 -11.77 7.69
CA GLU A 202 0.28 -12.68 8.26
C GLU A 202 1.70 -12.28 7.84
N TRP A 203 1.91 -12.04 6.55
CA TRP A 203 3.21 -11.53 6.07
C TRP A 203 3.58 -10.22 6.74
N HIS A 204 2.61 -9.31 6.88
CA HIS A 204 2.87 -8.00 7.46
C HIS A 204 3.25 -8.10 8.93
N GLU A 205 2.63 -9.01 9.70
CA GLU A 205 2.98 -9.29 11.09
C GLU A 205 4.39 -9.88 11.24
N ASP A 206 4.79 -10.79 10.36
CA ASP A 206 6.11 -11.43 10.39
C ASP A 206 7.25 -10.51 9.93
N ASN A 207 6.93 -9.47 9.15
CA ASN A 207 7.91 -8.59 8.51
C ASN A 207 7.82 -7.11 8.96
N VAL A 208 7.10 -6.81 10.06
CA VAL A 208 7.05 -5.46 10.67
C VAL A 208 8.46 -4.88 10.90
N ASP A 209 9.46 -5.73 11.18
CA ASP A 209 10.85 -5.33 11.41
C ASP A 209 11.65 -5.04 10.12
N PHE A 210 11.19 -5.49 8.95
CA PHE A 210 11.87 -5.23 7.67
C PHE A 210 11.84 -3.73 7.32
N GLU A 211 10.75 -3.03 7.67
CA GLU A 211 10.60 -1.57 7.47
C GLU A 211 11.54 -0.73 8.36
N THR A 212 12.13 -1.33 9.41
CA THR A 212 13.09 -0.63 10.30
C THR A 212 14.56 -0.82 9.93
N LYS A 213 14.86 -1.73 8.98
CA LYS A 213 16.24 -2.06 8.59
C LYS A 213 16.71 -1.39 7.31
N THR A 214 15.85 -0.62 6.64
CA THR A 214 16.16 0.07 5.38
C THR A 214 16.23 1.60 5.52
N SER A 215 16.17 2.14 6.74
CA SER A 215 16.44 3.55 7.08
C SER A 215 17.81 3.75 7.72
#